data_AF-A0A7S2MGE1-F1
#
_entry.id   AF-A0A7S2MGE1-F1
#
_cell.length_a   1.000
_cell.length_b   1.000
_cell.length_c   1.000
_cell.angle_alpha   90.00
_cell.angle_beta   90.00
_cell.angle_gamma   90.00
#
_symmetry.space_group_name_H-M   'P 1'
#
loop_
_entity.id
_entity.type
_entity.pdbx_description
1 polymer ?
#
loop_
_entity_poly.entity_id
_entity_poly.type
_entity_poly.pdbx_seq_one_letter_code
_entity_poly.pdbx_strand_id
1 'polypeptide(L)'
;ALDVASRQLLLEWQRSAEFSCDRAALLVAQDSKVVVNALLKLIGGGTSSGRQALNAEAFLEQAAAYSAALESSPRSVRMAQRAASSGASHPLPALRVAELDRWSKGPEFHGLLARGRRPD
;
A
#
# COMPACT_ATOMS: atom_id res chain seq x y z
N ALA A 1 19.58 -18.83 15.71
CA ALA A 1 20.12 -17.88 14.71
C ALA A 1 19.50 -18.09 13.32
N LEU A 2 19.55 -19.31 12.75
CA LEU A 2 18.95 -19.63 11.44
C LEU A 2 17.42 -19.40 11.38
N ASP A 3 16.71 -19.67 12.47
CA ASP A 3 15.25 -19.50 12.55
C ASP A 3 14.80 -18.02 12.48
N VAL A 4 15.45 -17.13 13.23
CA VAL A 4 15.13 -15.69 13.26
C VAL A 4 15.41 -15.04 11.91
N ALA A 5 16.54 -15.36 11.26
CA ALA A 5 16.87 -14.84 9.95
C ALA A 5 15.88 -15.32 8.87
N SER A 6 15.51 -16.60 8.91
CA SER A 6 14.52 -17.18 7.98
C SER A 6 13.15 -16.52 8.16
N ARG A 7 12.72 -16.32 9.41
CA ARG A 7 11.48 -15.60 9.72
C ARG A 7 11.48 -14.16 9.19
N GLN A 8 12.60 -13.46 9.30
CA GLN A 8 12.72 -12.09 8.80
C GLN A 8 12.57 -12.01 7.29
N LEU A 9 13.18 -12.96 6.55
CA LEU A 9 13.05 -13.06 5.10
C LEU A 9 11.61 -13.38 4.68
N LEU A 10 10.93 -14.27 5.40
CA LEU A 10 9.52 -14.57 5.14
C LEU A 10 8.64 -13.34 5.35
N LEU A 11 8.87 -12.58 6.42
CA LEU A 11 8.14 -11.33 6.67
C LEU A 11 8.41 -10.29 5.59
N GLU A 12 9.64 -10.21 5.08
CA GLU A 12 9.98 -9.30 3.99
C GLU A 12 9.29 -9.72 2.68
N TRP A 13 9.33 -11.01 2.35
CA TRP A 13 8.60 -11.55 1.21
C TRP A 13 7.10 -11.31 1.32
N GLN A 14 6.51 -11.56 2.49
CA GLN A 14 5.09 -11.32 2.74
C GLN A 14 4.74 -9.83 2.56
N ARG A 15 5.55 -8.92 3.10
CA ARG A 15 5.34 -7.47 2.90
C ARG A 15 5.45 -7.06 1.43
N SER A 16 6.36 -7.66 0.67
CA SER A 16 6.44 -7.44 -0.79
C SER A 16 5.22 -7.99 -1.53
N ALA A 17 4.68 -9.13 -1.10
CA ALA A 17 3.50 -9.73 -1.70
C ALA A 17 2.24 -8.85 -1.55
N GLU A 18 2.09 -8.11 -0.45
CA GLU A 18 0.98 -7.17 -0.25
C GLU A 18 0.83 -6.15 -1.39
N PHE A 19 1.94 -5.62 -1.92
CA PHE A 19 1.88 -4.69 -3.07
C PHE A 19 1.39 -5.36 -4.35
N SER A 20 1.66 -6.66 -4.51
CA SER A 20 1.11 -7.42 -5.65
C SER A 20 -0.39 -7.66 -5.47
N CYS A 21 -0.83 -7.97 -4.25
CA CYS A 21 -2.25 -8.09 -3.90
C CYS A 21 -3.01 -6.77 -4.15
N ASP A 22 -2.42 -5.62 -3.77
CA ASP A 22 -3.02 -4.30 -4.00
C ASP A 22 -3.22 -3.99 -5.49
N ARG A 23 -2.21 -4.31 -6.33
CA ARG A 23 -2.33 -4.16 -7.79
C ARG A 23 -3.38 -5.11 -8.38
N ALA A 24 -3.45 -6.34 -7.91
CA ALA A 24 -4.47 -7.30 -8.32
C ALA A 24 -5.88 -6.81 -7.95
N ALA A 25 -6.06 -6.29 -6.74
CA ALA A 25 -7.32 -5.68 -6.31
C ALA A 25 -7.73 -4.52 -7.21
N LEU A 26 -6.77 -3.67 -7.61
CA LEU A 26 -7.02 -2.55 -8.52
C LEU A 26 -7.36 -3.00 -9.94
N LEU A 27 -6.73 -4.05 -10.47
CA LEU A 27 -7.10 -4.60 -11.78
C LEU A 27 -8.55 -5.09 -11.80
N VAL A 28 -9.04 -5.64 -10.68
CA VAL A 28 -10.42 -6.08 -10.54
C VAL A 28 -11.37 -4.90 -10.33
N ALA A 29 -11.04 -3.99 -9.41
CA ALA A 29 -11.91 -2.87 -9.06
C ALA A 29 -11.97 -1.78 -10.15
N GLN A 30 -10.89 -1.63 -10.93
CA GLN A 30 -10.68 -0.59 -11.95
C GLN A 30 -10.84 0.87 -11.48
N ASP A 31 -11.01 1.07 -10.16
CA ASP A 31 -11.04 2.37 -9.50
C ASP A 31 -10.16 2.30 -8.25
N SER A 32 -9.12 3.13 -8.22
CA SER A 32 -8.18 3.20 -7.10
C SER A 32 -8.85 3.66 -5.81
N LYS A 33 -9.88 4.52 -5.88
CA LYS A 33 -10.60 4.99 -4.69
C LYS A 33 -11.32 3.85 -3.98
N VAL A 34 -11.80 2.84 -4.70
CA VAL A 34 -12.45 1.66 -4.11
C VAL A 34 -11.44 0.88 -3.26
N VAL A 35 -10.25 0.61 -3.79
CA VAL A 35 -9.19 -0.13 -3.09
C VAL A 35 -8.63 0.68 -1.92
N VAL A 36 -8.43 1.99 -2.08
CA VAL A 36 -8.01 2.89 -1.00
C VAL A 36 -9.04 2.91 0.14
N ASN A 37 -10.34 2.99 -0.18
CA ASN A 37 -11.39 2.93 0.84
C ASN A 37 -11.44 1.58 1.55
N ALA A 38 -11.20 0.48 0.84
CA ALA A 38 -11.11 -0.85 1.45
C ALA A 38 -9.94 -0.92 2.44
N LEU A 39 -8.76 -0.46 2.04
CA LEU A 39 -7.59 -0.37 2.94
C LEU A 39 -7.91 0.53 4.14
N LEU A 40 -8.43 1.73 3.91
CA LEU A 40 -8.77 2.68 4.98
C LEU A 40 -9.72 2.07 6.02
N LYS A 41 -10.73 1.30 5.59
CA LYS A 41 -11.66 0.60 6.50
C LYS A 41 -10.98 -0.54 7.26
N LEU A 42 -10.08 -1.29 6.63
CA LEU A 42 -9.32 -2.36 7.30
C LEU A 42 -8.37 -1.80 8.37
N ILE A 43 -7.80 -0.61 8.13
CA ILE A 43 -6.84 0.04 9.04
C ILE A 43 -7.55 0.81 10.15
N GLY A 44 -8.60 1.57 9.82
CA GLY A 44 -9.33 2.41 10.76
C GLY A 44 -10.15 1.62 11.78
N GLY A 45 -10.26 0.31 11.59
CA GLY A 45 -11.23 -0.53 12.30
C GLY A 45 -12.63 -0.24 11.79
N GLY A 46 -13.51 -1.23 11.76
CA GLY A 46 -14.89 -1.12 11.27
C GLY A 46 -15.80 -0.19 12.10
N THR A 47 -15.29 0.86 12.73
CA THR A 47 -16.08 1.81 13.51
C THR A 47 -16.78 2.80 12.58
N SER A 48 -17.87 2.33 11.97
CA SER A 48 -19.00 3.17 11.58
C SER A 48 -19.76 3.75 12.79
N SER A 49 -19.27 3.51 14.02
CA SER A 49 -19.95 3.82 15.28
C SER A 49 -19.39 5.04 16.03
N GLY A 50 -18.38 5.73 15.49
CA GLY A 50 -17.77 6.93 16.11
C GLY A 50 -17.78 8.12 15.15
N ARG A 51 -17.96 9.33 15.69
CA ARG A 51 -18.21 10.62 14.98
C ARG A 51 -17.11 11.11 14.01
N GLN A 52 -16.12 10.29 13.65
CA GLN A 52 -15.10 10.63 12.66
C GLN A 52 -15.31 9.79 11.41
N ALA A 53 -15.86 10.41 10.37
CA ALA A 53 -15.97 9.79 9.06
C ALA A 53 -14.57 9.55 8.50
N LEU A 54 -14.32 8.32 8.04
CA LEU A 54 -13.11 7.98 7.29
C LEU A 54 -13.11 8.78 5.97
N ASN A 55 -11.99 9.42 5.65
CA ASN A 55 -11.82 10.27 4.46
C ASN A 55 -10.69 9.72 3.58
N ALA A 56 -11.04 9.23 2.39
CA ALA A 56 -10.09 8.60 1.47
C ALA A 56 -9.14 9.63 0.82
N GLU A 57 -9.64 10.82 0.50
CA GLU A 57 -8.86 11.92 -0.06
C GLU A 57 -7.78 12.38 0.92
N ALA A 58 -8.14 12.57 2.20
CA ALA A 58 -7.17 12.91 3.25
C ALA A 58 -6.13 11.79 3.45
N PHE A 59 -6.54 10.53 3.32
CA PHE A 59 -5.62 9.40 3.42
C PHE A 59 -4.64 9.33 2.23
N LEU A 60 -5.12 9.64 1.02
CA LEU A 60 -4.28 9.79 -0.17
C LEU A 60 -3.27 10.92 -0.01
N GLU A 61 -3.71 12.08 0.49
CA GLU A 61 -2.82 13.22 0.77
C GLU A 61 -1.75 12.86 1.80
N GLN A 62 -2.15 12.20 2.90
CA GLN A 62 -1.22 11.73 3.92
C GLN A 62 -0.21 10.71 3.35
N ALA A 63 -0.67 9.80 2.50
CA ALA A 63 0.19 8.81 1.85
C ALA A 63 1.24 9.47 0.94
N ALA A 64 0.82 10.44 0.12
CA ALA A 64 1.71 11.21 -0.74
C ALA A 64 2.73 12.02 0.07
N ALA A 65 2.28 12.74 1.10
CA ALA A 65 3.15 13.52 1.98
C ALA A 65 4.18 12.63 2.72
N TYR A 66 3.74 11.48 3.24
CA TYR A 66 4.62 10.53 3.92
C TYR A 66 5.67 9.95 2.96
N SER A 67 5.28 9.56 1.73
CA SER A 67 6.21 9.02 0.74
C SER A 67 7.28 10.05 0.36
N ALA A 68 6.87 11.28 0.06
CA ALA A 68 7.79 12.37 -0.28
C ALA A 68 8.75 12.71 0.87
N ALA A 69 8.24 12.74 2.11
CA ALA A 69 9.07 12.94 3.29
C ALA A 69 10.08 11.80 3.48
N LEU A 70 9.67 10.54 3.26
CA LEU A 70 10.56 9.38 3.39
C LEU A 70 11.62 9.33 2.29
N GLU A 71 11.28 9.69 1.05
CA GLU A 71 12.21 9.76 -0.09
C GLU A 71 13.30 10.81 0.13
N SER A 72 12.91 12.00 0.59
CA SER A 72 13.83 13.11 0.90
C SER A 72 14.62 12.93 2.20
N SER A 73 14.18 12.03 3.08
CA SER A 73 14.85 11.77 4.36
C SER A 73 16.24 11.13 4.19
N PRO A 74 17.19 11.39 5.11
CA PRO A 74 18.49 10.72 5.10
C PRO A 74 18.37 9.19 5.12
N ARG A 75 19.39 8.49 4.57
CA ARG A 75 19.43 7.03 4.55
C ARG A 75 19.25 6.41 5.95
N SER A 76 19.80 7.03 6.98
CA SER A 76 19.65 6.60 8.38
C SER A 76 18.18 6.58 8.84
N VAL A 77 17.40 7.60 8.49
CA VAL A 77 15.97 7.67 8.82
C VAL A 77 15.18 6.59 8.07
N ARG A 78 15.46 6.38 6.78
CA ARG A 78 14.83 5.29 6.01
C ARG A 78 15.16 3.92 6.58
N MET A 79 16.40 3.71 7.03
CA MET A 79 16.83 2.47 7.70
C MET A 79 16.15 2.31 9.06
N ALA A 80 16.02 3.38 9.84
CA ALA A 80 15.31 3.35 11.11
C ALA A 80 13.82 3.03 10.93
N GLN A 81 13.15 3.60 9.93
CA GLN A 81 11.77 3.29 9.59
C GLN A 81 11.60 1.80 9.21
N ARG A 82 12.50 1.25 8.39
CA ARG A 82 12.51 -0.17 8.03
C ARG A 82 12.75 -1.07 9.25
N ALA A 83 13.68 -0.70 10.11
CA ALA A 83 13.97 -1.44 11.35
C ALA A 83 12.77 -1.44 12.29
N ALA A 84 12.13 -0.27 12.49
CA ALA A 84 10.95 -0.13 13.33
C ALA A 84 9.74 -0.94 12.85
N SER A 85 9.65 -1.19 11.54
CA SER A 85 8.56 -1.98 10.91
C SER A 85 8.97 -3.43 10.59
N SER A 86 10.17 -3.86 10.96
CA SER A 86 10.74 -5.16 10.57
C SER A 86 9.94 -6.37 11.05
N GLY A 87 9.29 -6.28 12.21
CA GLY A 87 8.45 -7.31 12.79
C GLY A 87 6.98 -7.29 12.35
N ALA A 88 6.56 -6.29 11.55
CA ALA A 88 5.19 -6.20 11.06
C ALA A 88 4.95 -7.17 9.89
N SER A 89 3.78 -7.80 9.87
CA SER A 89 3.36 -8.69 8.77
C SER A 89 3.00 -7.95 7.49
N HIS A 90 2.63 -6.67 7.60
CA HIS A 90 2.20 -5.85 6.47
C HIS A 90 3.04 -4.56 6.41
N PRO A 91 3.24 -3.96 5.22
CA PRO A 91 3.84 -2.63 5.11
C PRO A 91 2.99 -1.57 5.80
N LEU A 92 3.60 -0.42 6.09
CA LEU A 92 2.85 0.74 6.58
C LEU A 92 1.74 1.11 5.57
N PRO A 93 0.51 1.34 6.02
CA PRO A 93 -0.59 1.61 5.11
C PRO A 93 -0.40 2.81 4.18
N ALA A 94 0.22 3.88 4.68
CA ALA A 94 0.55 5.05 3.86
C ALA A 94 1.43 4.70 2.66
N LEU A 95 2.38 3.77 2.82
CA LEU A 95 3.25 3.32 1.73
C LEU A 95 2.49 2.46 0.71
N ARG A 96 1.54 1.62 1.17
CA ARG A 96 0.67 0.83 0.28
C ARG A 96 -0.20 1.73 -0.58
N VAL A 97 -0.85 2.72 0.04
CA VAL A 97 -1.72 3.67 -0.68
C VAL A 97 -0.91 4.54 -1.64
N ALA A 98 0.27 5.02 -1.24
CA ALA A 98 1.13 5.78 -2.14
C ALA A 98 1.55 4.98 -3.38
N GLU A 99 1.95 3.72 -3.18
CA GLU A 99 2.34 2.83 -4.28
C GLU A 99 1.16 2.47 -5.20
N LEU A 100 0.00 2.19 -4.61
CA LEU A 100 -1.24 1.92 -5.33
C LEU A 100 -1.67 3.12 -6.19
N ASP A 101 -1.68 4.32 -5.62
CA ASP A 101 -2.03 5.56 -6.33
C ASP A 101 -1.04 5.82 -7.48
N ARG A 102 0.26 5.71 -7.21
CA ARG A 102 1.33 5.82 -8.22
C ARG A 102 1.13 4.85 -9.37
N TRP A 103 0.88 3.56 -9.07
CA TRP A 103 0.72 2.53 -10.09
C TRP A 103 -0.57 2.70 -10.90
N SER A 104 -1.66 3.13 -10.25
CA SER A 104 -2.95 3.38 -10.91
C SER A 104 -2.91 4.47 -11.99
N LYS A 105 -1.94 5.38 -11.89
CA LYS A 105 -1.68 6.46 -12.87
C LYS A 105 -0.61 6.06 -13.90
N GLY A 106 -0.01 4.88 -13.75
CA GLY A 106 1.11 4.41 -14.55
C GLY A 106 0.70 3.70 -15.84
N PRO A 107 1.59 3.67 -16.85
CA PRO A 107 1.31 3.03 -18.13
C PRO A 107 1.13 1.51 -18.03
N GLU A 108 1.74 0.87 -17.02
CA GLU A 108 1.63 -0.58 -16.82
C GLU A 108 0.19 -1.00 -16.50
N PHE A 109 -0.47 -0.30 -15.57
CA PHE A 109 -1.86 -0.55 -15.21
C PHE A 109 -2.78 -0.35 -16.42
N HIS A 110 -2.68 0.79 -17.11
CA HIS A 110 -3.49 1.07 -18.29
C HIS A 110 -3.23 0.06 -19.43
N GLY A 111 -1.98 -0.36 -19.63
CA GLY A 111 -1.62 -1.39 -20.60
C GLY A 111 -2.22 -2.75 -20.29
N LEU A 112 -2.29 -3.15 -19.01
CA LEU A 112 -2.95 -4.38 -18.59
C LEU A 112 -4.46 -4.33 -18.84
N LEU A 113 -5.13 -3.22 -18.52
CA LEU A 113 -6.55 -3.03 -18.79
C LEU A 113 -6.87 -3.06 -20.29
N ALA A 114 -6.01 -2.46 -21.13
CA ALA A 114 -6.17 -2.50 -22.58
C ALA A 114 -6.06 -3.92 -23.14
N ARG A 115 -5.12 -4.73 -22.65
CA ARG A 115 -4.97 -6.15 -23.05
C ARG A 115 -6.10 -7.04 -22.56
N GLY A 116 -6.68 -6.72 -21.41
CA GLY A 116 -7.74 -7.51 -20.78
C GLY A 116 -9.12 -7.28 -21.38
N ARG A 117 -9.33 -6.18 -22.14
CA ARG A 117 -10.56 -5.98 -22.90
C ARG A 117 -10.62 -6.99 -24.04
N ARG A 118 -11.65 -7.85 -24.02
CA ARG A 118 -11.97 -8.69 -25.18
C ARG A 118 -12.37 -7.75 -26.34
N PRO A 119 -11.89 -8.02 -27.56
CA PRO A 119 -12.40 -7.31 -28.73
C PRO A 119 -13.89 -7.63 -28.89
N ASP A 120 -14.66 -6.57 -29.08
CA ASP A 120 -16.09 -6.55 -29.37
C ASP A 120 -16.43 -7.32 -30.66
#